data_AF-A0A6P0IRK3-F1
#
_entry.id   AF-A0A6P0IRK3-F1
#
_cell.length_a   1.000
_cell.length_b   1.000
_cell.length_c   1.000
_cell.angle_alpha   90.00
_cell.angle_beta   90.00
_cell.angle_gamma   90.00
#
_symmetry.space_group_name_H-M   'P 1'
#
loop_
_entity.id
_entity.type
_entity.pdbx_description
1 polymer ?
#
loop_
_entity_poly.entity_id
_entity_poly.type
_entity_poly.pdbx_seq_one_letter_code
_entity_poly.pdbx_strand_id
1 'polypeptide(L)' 'HYRNTLVPDESFIQSILLNQSMLKIVNDNKRYISWTPPYPAIMGVQDFESMITSGKHFARKFDDKVDAKVLDMLDKHLG' A
#
# COMPACT_ATOMS: atom_id res chain seq x y z
N HIS A 1 -1.66 26.67 -4.33
CA HIS A 1 -1.22 25.81 -5.43
C HIS A 1 -2.14 24.59 -5.57
N TYR A 2 -2.17 23.66 -4.62
CA TYR A 2 -2.87 22.37 -4.73
C TYR A 2 -4.42 22.35 -4.75
N ARG A 3 -5.10 23.51 -4.65
CA ARG A 3 -6.58 23.57 -4.54
C ARG A 3 -7.30 22.96 -5.74
N ASN A 4 -6.73 23.08 -6.93
CA ASN A 4 -7.32 22.62 -8.20
C ASN A 4 -6.41 21.62 -8.93
N THR A 5 -5.55 20.91 -8.19
CA THR A 5 -4.66 19.87 -8.75
C THR A 5 -5.38 18.53 -8.79
N LEU A 6 -5.19 17.75 -9.86
CA LEU A 6 -5.69 16.38 -9.98
C LEU A 6 -4.99 15.47 -8.97
N VAL A 7 -5.76 14.68 -8.20
CA VAL A 7 -5.26 13.72 -7.18
C VAL A 7 -4.18 14.35 -6.28
N PRO A 8 -4.53 15.42 -5.53
CA PRO A 8 -3.55 16.20 -4.77
C PRO A 8 -2.90 15.39 -3.64
N ASP A 9 -3.56 14.35 -3.15
CA ASP A 9 -3.09 13.46 -2.08
C ASP A 9 -1.84 12.64 -2.46
N GLU A 10 -1.60 12.40 -3.75
CA GLU A 10 -0.43 11.65 -4.22
C GLU A 10 0.86 12.48 -4.28
N SER A 11 0.78 13.82 -4.17
CA SER A 11 2.00 14.65 -4.23
C SER A 11 2.07 15.81 -3.23
N PHE A 12 0.97 16.27 -2.65
CA PHE A 12 0.96 17.45 -1.77
C PHE A 12 1.88 17.30 -0.55
N ILE A 13 1.74 16.19 0.18
CA ILE A 13 2.52 15.93 1.40
C ILE A 13 4.00 15.76 1.04
N GLN A 14 4.29 15.01 -0.02
CA GLN A 14 5.63 14.74 -0.51
C GLN A 14 6.33 16.05 -0.92
N SER A 15 5.63 16.94 -1.64
CA SER A 15 6.16 18.25 -2.02
C SER A 15 6.48 19.11 -0.81
N ILE A 16 5.67 19.10 0.25
CA ILE A 16 6.00 19.82 1.49
C ILE A 16 7.23 19.21 2.17
N LEU A 17 7.23 17.89 2.35
CA LEU A 17 8.28 17.18 3.10
C LEU A 17 9.65 17.31 2.43
N LEU A 18 9.73 17.18 1.10
CA LEU A 18 10.99 17.25 0.35
C LEU A 18 11.56 18.68 0.25
N ASN A 19 10.75 19.71 0.50
CA ASN A 19 11.22 21.10 0.57
C ASN A 19 11.76 21.47 1.97
N GLN A 20 11.79 20.53 2.93
CA GLN A 20 12.33 20.75 4.26
C GLN A 20 13.68 20.02 4.44
N SER A 21 14.77 20.78 4.49
CA SER A 21 16.14 20.25 4.54
C SER A 21 16.50 19.51 5.83
N MET A 22 15.76 19.75 6.92
CA MET A 22 16.03 19.13 8.23
C MET A 22 15.41 17.74 8.41
N LEU A 23 14.51 17.31 7.51
CA LEU A 23 13.83 16.02 7.65
C LEU A 23 14.66 14.89 7.05
N LYS A 24 14.69 13.76 7.77
CA LYS A 24 15.18 12.49 7.24
C LYS A 24 14.02 11.75 6.58
N ILE A 25 13.94 11.82 5.26
CA ILE A 25 12.86 11.18 4.49
C ILE A 25 13.31 9.79 4.04
N VAL A 26 12.43 8.80 4.24
CA VAL A 26 12.59 7.44 3.73
C VAL A 26 11.61 7.25 2.58
N ASN A 27 12.11 6.87 1.40
CA ASN A 27 11.29 6.58 0.23
C ASN A 27 10.67 5.17 0.30
N ASP A 28 9.92 4.89 1.37
CA ASP A 28 9.20 3.63 1.56
C ASP A 28 7.94 3.88 2.39
N ASN A 29 6.77 3.74 1.76
CA ASN A 29 5.48 3.94 2.43
C ASN A 29 5.03 2.74 3.30
N LYS A 30 5.85 1.67 3.38
CA LYS A 30 5.63 0.44 4.14
C LYS A 30 4.34 -0.30 3.79
N ARG A 31 3.83 -0.12 2.57
CA ARG A 31 2.64 -0.82 2.03
C ARG A 31 3.02 -1.72 0.86
N TYR A 32 2.50 -2.94 0.86
CA TYR A 32 2.50 -3.82 -0.28
C TYR A 32 1.29 -3.51 -1.16
N ILE A 33 1.52 -3.24 -2.45
CA ILE A 33 0.49 -2.95 -3.44
C ILE A 33 0.88 -3.65 -4.73
N SER A 34 0.03 -4.55 -5.22
CA SER A 34 0.19 -5.11 -6.56
C SER A 34 -0.40 -4.15 -7.59
N TRP A 35 0.45 -3.72 -8.53
CA TRP A 35 0.13 -2.78 -9.62
C TRP A 35 -0.01 -3.48 -10.97
N THR A 36 -0.48 -4.72 -10.95
CA THR A 36 -0.88 -5.43 -12.17
C THR A 36 -2.29 -5.94 -11.93
N PRO A 37 -3.34 -5.31 -12.51
CA PRO A 37 -3.40 -4.29 -13.59
C PRO A 37 -2.88 -2.87 -13.21
N PRO A 38 -2.91 -1.83 -14.10
CA PRO A 38 -2.41 -0.47 -13.80
C PRO A 38 -3.17 0.29 -12.68
N TYR A 39 -3.95 -0.42 -11.88
CA TYR A 39 -4.58 0.03 -10.66
C TYR A 39 -4.40 -1.07 -9.59
N PRO A 40 -4.46 -0.72 -8.29
CA PRO A 40 -4.23 -1.69 -7.23
C PRO A 40 -5.11 -2.94 -7.36
N ALA A 41 -4.46 -4.10 -7.52
CA ALA A 41 -5.15 -5.38 -7.63
C ALA A 41 -5.86 -5.76 -6.33
N ILE A 42 -6.90 -6.59 -6.46
CA ILE A 42 -7.49 -7.31 -5.32
C ILE A 42 -6.65 -8.55 -5.09
N MET A 43 -6.02 -8.65 -3.93
CA MET A 43 -5.14 -9.75 -3.56
C MET A 43 -5.95 -10.92 -3.01
N GLY A 44 -5.48 -12.13 -3.31
CA GLY A 44 -6.06 -13.38 -2.84
C GLY A 44 -5.01 -14.32 -2.27
N VAL A 45 -5.37 -15.58 -2.04
CA VAL A 45 -4.49 -16.60 -1.46
C VAL A 45 -3.18 -16.75 -2.24
N GLN A 46 -3.20 -16.58 -3.57
CA GLN A 46 -2.00 -16.65 -4.41
C GLN A 46 -0.94 -15.59 -4.09
N ASP A 47 -1.36 -14.47 -3.48
CA ASP A 47 -0.48 -13.35 -3.14
C ASP A 47 0.05 -13.47 -1.69
N PHE A 48 -0.36 -14.48 -0.94
CA PHE A 48 -0.07 -14.58 0.50
C PHE A 48 1.43 -14.56 0.80
N GLU A 49 2.21 -15.44 0.16
CA GLU A 49 3.66 -15.51 0.35
C GLU A 49 4.35 -14.19 0.03
N SER A 50 4.01 -13.58 -1.11
CA SER A 50 4.63 -12.32 -1.54
C SER A 50 4.30 -11.17 -0.58
N MET A 51 3.10 -11.15 0.01
CA MET A 51 2.73 -10.19 1.05
C MET A 51 3.55 -10.38 2.33
N ILE A 52 3.59 -11.59 2.90
CA ILE A 52 4.23 -11.83 4.21
C ILE A 52 5.76 -11.70 4.14
N THR A 53 6.39 -11.97 3.00
CA THR A 53 7.84 -11.82 2.83
C THR A 53 8.25 -10.43 2.35
N SER A 54 7.30 -9.52 2.09
CA SER A 54 7.59 -8.21 1.48
C SER A 54 8.33 -7.22 2.39
N GLY A 55 8.36 -7.47 3.70
CA GLY A 55 8.84 -6.51 4.70
C GLY A 55 7.97 -5.26 4.84
N LYS A 56 6.75 -5.27 4.29
CA LYS A 56 5.75 -4.21 4.43
C LYS A 56 4.84 -4.51 5.62
N HIS A 57 4.34 -3.45 6.26
CA HIS A 57 3.49 -3.60 7.45
C HIS A 57 2.00 -3.73 7.10
N PHE A 58 1.60 -3.25 5.92
CA PHE A 58 0.23 -3.27 5.45
C PHE A 58 0.19 -3.68 3.97
N ALA A 59 -0.95 -4.20 3.50
CA ALA A 59 -1.16 -4.53 2.10
C ALA A 59 -2.53 -4.02 1.61
N ARG A 60 -2.68 -3.75 0.31
CA ARG A 60 -3.99 -3.46 -0.35
C ARG A 60 -3.99 -3.86 -1.83
N LYS A 61 -5.15 -4.18 -2.43
CA LYS A 61 -6.51 -4.18 -1.85
C LYS A 61 -6.99 -5.60 -1.52
N PHE A 62 -7.98 -5.68 -0.64
CA PHE A 62 -8.70 -6.92 -0.33
C PHE A 62 -10.19 -6.71 -0.60
N ASP A 63 -10.89 -7.79 -0.94
CA ASP A 63 -12.34 -7.84 -1.10
C ASP A 63 -12.82 -9.24 -0.69
N ASP A 64 -13.63 -9.30 0.36
CA ASP A 64 -14.14 -10.54 0.95
C ASP A 64 -15.08 -11.31 0.01
N LYS A 65 -15.70 -10.61 -0.95
CA LYS A 65 -16.52 -11.23 -2.00
C LYS A 65 -15.68 -11.87 -3.10
N VAL A 66 -14.43 -11.45 -3.25
CA VAL A 66 -13.49 -12.02 -4.23
C VAL A 66 -12.74 -13.18 -3.60
N ASP A 67 -12.11 -12.97 -2.44
CA ASP A 67 -11.39 -14.02 -1.72
C ASP A 67 -11.24 -13.70 -0.22
N ALA A 68 -12.20 -14.11 0.59
CA ALA A 68 -12.11 -13.96 2.05
C ALA A 68 -11.01 -14.83 2.69
N LYS A 69 -10.58 -15.93 2.05
CA LYS A 69 -9.65 -16.89 2.66
C LYS A 69 -8.28 -16.29 2.92
N VAL A 70 -7.86 -15.35 2.09
CA VAL A 70 -6.58 -14.66 2.30
C VAL A 70 -6.57 -13.86 3.61
N LEU A 71 -7.72 -13.31 4.02
CA LEU A 71 -7.85 -12.61 5.29
C LEU A 71 -7.72 -13.58 6.46
N ASP A 72 -8.41 -14.73 6.41
CA ASP A 72 -8.26 -15.79 7.42
C ASP A 72 -6.81 -16.28 7.53
N MET A 73 -6.10 -16.41 6.40
CA MET A 73 -4.69 -16.81 6.38
C MET A 73 -3.78 -15.75 7.01
N LEU A 74 -4.02 -14.46 6.72
CA LEU A 74 -3.29 -13.34 7.32
C LEU A 74 -3.54 -13.27 8.83
N ASP A 75 -4.79 -13.38 9.27
CA ASP A 75 -5.15 -13.39 10.70
C ASP A 75 -4.45 -14.55 11.41
N LYS A 76 -4.50 -15.76 10.86
CA LYS A 76 -3.82 -16.94 11.42
C LYS A 76 -2.29 -16.78 11.47
N HIS A 77 -1.69 -16.09 10.50
CA HIS A 77 -0.25 -15.86 10.47
C HIS A 77 0.20 -14.80 11.48
N LEU A 78 -0.65 -13.79 11.72
CA LEU A 78 -0.36 -12.69 12.62
C LEU A 78 -0.70 -13.00 14.10
N GLY A 79 -1.63 -13.91 14.36
CA GLY A 79 -1.95 -14.42 15.70
C GLY A 79 -3.38 -14.15 16.12
#